data_AF-A0A7S4FRQ0-F1
#
_entry.id   AF-A0A7S4FRQ0-F1
#
_cell.length_a   1.000
_cell.length_b   1.000
_cell.length_c   1.000
_cell.angle_alpha   90.00
_cell.angle_beta   90.00
_cell.angle_gamma   90.00
#
_symmetry.space_group_name_H-M   'P 1'
#
loop_
_entity.id
_entity.type
_entity.pdbx_description
1 polymer ?
#
loop_
_entity_poly.entity_id
_entity_poly.type
_entity_poly.pdbx_seq_one_letter_code
_entity_poly.pdbx_strand_id
1 'polypeptide(L)'
;EKKLVVHNWRWNAAMPYEVMLFLPGFNNSCRTGTAMFSQFLALGDFPPQLKPFIFSWPSGQIATYYKARDSAESVAVAQSFTEFVSMLIHVGFRRFHIL
;
A
#
# COMPACT_ATOMS: atom_id res chain seq x y z
N GLU A 1 15.97 -6.29 20.92
CA GLU A 1 15.27 -5.68 19.78
C GLU A 1 13.77 -5.74 20.00
N LYS A 2 13.03 -4.62 19.89
CA LYS A 2 11.56 -4.63 20.06
C LYS A 2 10.91 -5.05 18.75
N LYS A 3 10.40 -6.28 18.71
CA LYS A 3 9.62 -6.80 17.57
C LYS A 3 8.23 -6.16 17.62
N LEU A 4 7.87 -5.37 16.62
CA LEU A 4 6.51 -4.86 16.46
C LEU A 4 5.60 -6.04 16.10
N VAL A 5 4.52 -6.23 16.86
CA VAL A 5 3.56 -7.31 16.66
C VAL A 5 2.17 -6.69 16.50
N VAL A 6 1.49 -7.01 15.40
CA VAL A 6 0.10 -6.61 15.18
C VAL A 6 -0.80 -7.64 15.88
N HIS A 7 -1.29 -7.28 17.06
CA HIS A 7 -2.28 -8.08 17.77
C HIS A 7 -3.59 -8.15 16.96
N ASN A 8 -4.24 -9.32 16.94
CA ASN A 8 -5.44 -9.61 16.15
C ASN A 8 -5.29 -9.64 14.63
N TRP A 9 -4.07 -9.80 14.09
CA TRP A 9 -3.91 -10.23 12.69
C TRP A 9 -4.44 -11.67 12.51
N ARG A 10 -5.72 -11.80 12.22
CA ARG A 10 -6.36 -13.08 11.92
C ARG A 10 -6.14 -13.42 10.45
N TRP A 11 -5.23 -14.34 10.18
CA TRP A 11 -5.15 -15.01 8.89
C TRP A 11 -6.32 -15.99 8.82
N ASN A 12 -7.43 -15.56 8.20
CA ASN A 12 -8.51 -16.49 7.89
C ASN A 12 -8.18 -17.12 6.54
N ALA A 13 -7.65 -18.35 6.55
CA ALA A 13 -7.28 -19.09 5.34
C ALA A 13 -8.43 -19.24 4.33
N ALA A 14 -9.68 -19.18 4.81
CA ALA A 14 -10.86 -19.25 3.96
C ALA A 14 -11.21 -17.91 3.28
N MET A 15 -10.62 -16.78 3.71
CA MET A 15 -11.12 -15.44 3.40
C MET A 15 -10.05 -14.31 3.25
N PRO A 16 -8.81 -14.48 2.74
CA PRO A 16 -7.96 -13.32 2.43
C PRO A 16 -7.84 -13.17 0.91
N TYR A 17 -8.95 -12.87 0.23
CA TYR A 17 -8.92 -12.67 -1.22
C TYR A 17 -8.59 -11.25 -1.61
N GLU A 18 -8.87 -10.26 -0.76
CA GLU A 18 -8.93 -8.87 -1.19
C GLU A 18 -7.88 -7.99 -0.53
N VAL A 19 -7.14 -7.29 -1.38
CA VAL A 19 -6.18 -6.25 -1.03
C VAL A 19 -6.83 -4.92 -1.35
N MET A 20 -6.76 -3.99 -0.40
CA MET A 20 -6.94 -2.56 -0.67
C MET A 20 -5.56 -1.92 -0.66
N LEU A 21 -5.07 -1.53 -1.82
CA LEU A 21 -3.73 -0.99 -2.01
C LEU A 21 -3.81 0.51 -2.26
N PHE A 22 -3.36 1.30 -1.29
CA PHE A 22 -3.22 2.74 -1.47
C PHE A 22 -1.87 3.08 -2.11
N LEU A 23 -1.92 3.75 -3.26
CA LEU A 23 -0.78 4.25 -4.02
C LEU A 23 -0.80 5.78 -3.99
N PRO A 24 -0.12 6.42 -3.02
CA PRO A 24 -0.10 7.87 -2.90
C PRO A 24 0.47 8.54 -4.15
N GLY A 25 -0.10 9.67 -4.57
CA GLY A 25 0.41 10.49 -5.67
C GLY A 25 1.59 11.37 -5.29
N PHE A 26 1.88 12.37 -6.13
CA PHE A 26 2.94 13.37 -5.90
C PHE A 26 2.83 14.10 -4.55
N ASN A 27 3.97 14.49 -3.99
CA ASN A 27 4.07 15.30 -2.77
C ASN A 27 3.38 14.66 -1.55
N ASN A 28 3.42 13.33 -1.47
CA ASN A 28 2.86 12.58 -0.34
C ASN A 28 3.93 11.73 0.33
N SER A 29 4.36 12.17 1.50
CA SER A 29 5.20 11.34 2.36
C SER A 29 4.46 10.06 2.76
N CYS A 30 5.21 8.99 3.06
CA CYS A 30 4.64 7.76 3.61
C CYS A 30 3.75 8.05 4.83
N ARG A 31 4.19 8.94 5.73
CA ARG A 31 3.40 9.37 6.90
C ARG A 31 2.07 10.00 6.52
N THR A 32 2.07 10.93 5.56
CA THR A 32 0.85 11.60 5.09
C THR A 32 -0.09 10.59 4.44
N GLY A 33 0.44 9.72 3.57
CA GLY A 33 -0.33 8.68 2.92
C GLY A 33 -0.96 7.70 3.92
N THR A 34 -0.20 7.25 4.92
CA THR A 34 -0.72 6.39 5.99
C THR A 34 -1.80 7.09 6.80
N ALA A 35 -1.63 8.36 7.16
CA ALA A 35 -2.63 9.10 7.93
C ALA A 35 -3.97 9.19 7.16
N MET A 36 -3.94 9.60 5.89
CA MET A 36 -5.14 9.69 5.05
C MET A 36 -5.79 8.32 4.86
N PHE A 37 -5.00 7.30 4.55
CA PHE A 37 -5.53 5.95 4.34
C PHE A 37 -6.11 5.35 5.62
N SER A 38 -5.47 5.58 6.77
CA SER A 38 -5.98 5.12 8.06
C SER A 38 -7.30 5.81 8.44
N GLN A 39 -7.45 7.10 8.13
CA GLN A 39 -8.70 7.82 8.35
C GLN A 39 -9.82 7.26 7.47
N PHE A 40 -9.51 6.96 6.20
CA PHE A 40 -10.45 6.32 5.28
C PHE A 40 -10.90 4.95 5.80
N LEU A 41 -9.96 4.12 6.26
CA LEU A 41 -10.25 2.81 6.84
C LEU A 41 -11.07 2.89 8.14
N ALA A 42 -10.84 3.92 8.96
CA ALA A 42 -11.57 4.13 10.20
C ALA A 42 -13.02 4.60 9.99
N LEU A 43 -13.28 5.32 8.89
CA LEU A 43 -14.60 5.83 8.56
C LEU A 43 -15.43 4.84 7.72
N GLY A 44 -14.78 3.91 7.03
CA GLY A 44 -15.45 2.90 6.21
C GLY A 44 -15.82 1.64 6.98
N ASP A 45 -17.02 1.13 6.76
CA ASP A 45 -17.46 -0.18 7.25
C ASP A 45 -16.93 -1.29 6.32
N PHE A 46 -15.60 -1.44 6.26
CA PHE A 46 -14.96 -2.40 5.37
C PHE A 46 -15.08 -3.83 5.89
N PRO A 47 -15.31 -4.81 4.99
CA PRO A 47 -15.43 -6.19 5.41
C PRO A 47 -14.08 -6.74 5.90
N PRO A 48 -14.07 -7.65 6.90
CA PRO A 48 -12.85 -8.09 7.59
C PRO A 48 -11.84 -8.86 6.71
N GLN A 49 -12.29 -9.37 5.56
CA GLN A 49 -11.42 -9.98 4.54
C GLN A 49 -10.54 -8.99 3.78
N LEU A 50 -10.88 -7.70 3.78
CA LEU A 50 -10.16 -6.68 3.04
C LEU A 50 -8.90 -6.25 3.80
N LYS A 51 -7.73 -6.48 3.21
CA LYS A 51 -6.45 -6.16 3.86
C LYS A 51 -5.88 -4.85 3.30
N PRO A 52 -5.69 -3.83 4.15
CA PRO A 52 -5.12 -2.57 3.71
C PRO A 52 -3.60 -2.65 3.58
N PHE A 53 -3.09 -2.13 2.47
CA PHE A 53 -1.67 -1.97 2.19
C PHE A 53 -1.41 -0.57 1.61
N ILE A 54 -0.20 -0.07 1.83
CA ILE A 54 0.27 1.16 1.20
C ILE A 54 1.58 0.87 0.48
N PHE A 55 1.66 1.24 -0.80
CA PHE A 55 2.92 1.23 -1.54
C PHE A 55 3.49 2.64 -1.60
N SER A 56 4.43 2.96 -0.70
CA SER A 56 5.13 4.24 -0.75
C SER A 56 6.24 4.18 -1.79
N TRP A 57 6.26 5.14 -2.69
CA TRP A 57 7.33 5.34 -3.66
C TRP A 57 7.96 6.74 -3.47
N PRO A 58 9.09 7.07 -4.14
CA PRO A 58 9.73 8.38 -4.07
C PRO A 58 8.89 9.51 -4.72
N SER A 59 7.71 9.78 -4.16
CA SER A 59 6.71 10.72 -4.65
C SER A 59 7.12 12.20 -4.56
N GLY A 60 8.31 12.48 -4.02
CA GLY A 60 8.91 13.81 -3.94
C GLY A 60 8.20 14.78 -2.98
N GLN A 61 8.53 16.06 -3.14
CA GLN A 61 7.93 17.22 -2.49
C GLN A 61 7.57 18.27 -3.56
N ILE A 62 6.82 19.30 -3.22
CA ILE A 62 6.35 20.37 -4.16
C ILE A 62 7.46 20.85 -5.12
N ALA A 63 8.66 21.13 -4.60
CA ALA A 63 9.78 21.65 -5.40
C ALA A 63 10.50 20.59 -6.27
N THR A 64 10.12 19.32 -6.19
CA THR A 64 10.81 18.19 -6.86
C THR A 64 9.92 17.45 -7.85
N TYR A 65 8.93 18.13 -8.45
CA TYR A 65 7.98 17.53 -9.38
C TYR A 65 8.66 16.70 -10.49
N TYR A 66 9.65 17.26 -11.19
CA TYR A 66 10.34 16.55 -12.27
C TYR A 66 11.05 15.29 -11.77
N LYS A 67 11.73 15.35 -10.61
CA LYS A 67 12.36 14.16 -10.01
C LYS A 67 11.35 13.10 -9.61
N ALA A 68 10.17 13.51 -9.12
CA ALA A 68 9.09 12.59 -8.79
C ALA A 68 8.51 11.96 -10.05
N ARG A 69 8.29 12.73 -11.13
CA ARG A 69 7.89 12.18 -12.43
C ARG A 69 8.89 11.16 -12.94
N ASP A 70 10.18 11.51 -12.95
CA ASP A 70 11.24 10.60 -13.41
C ASP A 70 11.32 9.34 -12.53
N SER A 71 11.03 9.46 -11.23
CA SER A 71 10.94 8.30 -10.32
C SER A 71 9.71 7.43 -10.62
N ALA A 72 8.55 8.03 -10.91
CA ALA A 72 7.33 7.31 -11.27
C ALA A 72 7.48 6.52 -12.57
N GLU A 73 8.25 7.06 -13.52
CA GLU A 73 8.57 6.44 -14.80
C GLU A 73 9.79 5.50 -14.72
N SER A 74 10.45 5.43 -13.56
CA SER A 74 11.66 4.63 -13.42
C SER A 74 11.35 3.13 -13.39
N VAL A 75 12.17 2.37 -14.12
CA VAL A 75 12.10 0.89 -14.13
C VAL A 75 12.25 0.32 -12.72
N ALA A 76 13.06 0.94 -11.87
CA ALA A 76 13.29 0.49 -10.49
C ALA A 76 12.01 0.59 -9.63
N VAL A 77 11.25 1.68 -9.74
CA VAL A 77 9.98 1.84 -9.01
C VAL A 77 8.93 0.88 -9.56
N ALA A 78 8.86 0.71 -10.90
CA ALA A 78 7.98 -0.26 -11.52
C ALA A 78 8.28 -1.69 -11.06
N GLN A 79 9.54 -2.10 -11.05
CA GLN A 79 9.98 -3.41 -10.54
C GLN A 79 9.62 -3.60 -9.07
N SER A 80 9.89 -2.60 -8.23
CA SER A 80 9.55 -2.65 -6.81
C SER A 80 8.04 -2.83 -6.58
N PHE A 81 7.21 -2.15 -7.38
CA PHE A 81 5.76 -2.29 -7.34
C PHE A 81 5.32 -3.67 -7.82
N THR A 82 5.89 -4.17 -8.92
CA THR A 82 5.60 -5.51 -9.45
C THR A 82 5.96 -6.58 -8.42
N GLU A 83 7.15 -6.54 -7.83
CA GLU A 83 7.59 -7.49 -6.80
C GLU A 83 6.65 -7.47 -5.59
N PHE A 84 6.26 -6.28 -5.13
CA PHE A 84 5.30 -6.13 -4.04
C PHE A 84 3.96 -6.80 -4.35
N VAL A 85 3.37 -6.54 -5.53
CA VAL A 85 2.11 -7.16 -5.95
C VAL A 85 2.26 -8.67 -6.14
N SER A 86 3.36 -9.11 -6.76
CA SER A 86 3.66 -10.55 -6.95
C SER A 86 3.78 -11.29 -5.62
N MET A 87 4.39 -10.69 -4.59
CA MET A 87 4.45 -11.28 -3.26
C MET A 87 3.05 -11.43 -2.63
N LEU A 88 2.18 -10.43 -2.78
CA LEU A 88 0.80 -10.52 -2.30
C LEU A 88 0.03 -11.64 -3.02
N ILE A 89 0.19 -11.76 -4.34
CA ILE A 89 -0.39 -12.87 -5.11
C ILE A 89 0.16 -14.21 -4.63
N HIS A 90 1.47 -14.32 -4.41
CA HIS A 90 2.11 -15.55 -3.95
C HIS A 90 1.58 -16.01 -2.58
N VAL A 91 1.33 -15.06 -1.67
CA VAL A 91 0.76 -15.32 -0.33
C VAL A 91 -0.72 -15.73 -0.37
N GLY A 92 -1.42 -15.50 -1.49
CA GLY A 92 -2.79 -15.98 -1.70
C GLY A 92 -3.83 -14.90 -2.00
N PHE A 93 -3.45 -13.62 -2.04
CA PHE A 93 -4.38 -12.56 -2.44
C PHE A 93 -4.74 -12.67 -3.92
N ARG A 94 -5.99 -12.36 -4.30
CA ARG A 94 -6.51 -12.58 -5.67
C ARG A 94 -7.28 -11.40 -6.25
N ARG A 95 -7.80 -10.50 -5.41
CA ARG A 95 -8.53 -9.30 -5.81
C ARG A 95 -7.80 -8.09 -5.24
N PHE A 96 -7.58 -7.09 -6.07
CA PHE A 96 -6.86 -5.87 -5.71
C PHE A 96 -7.74 -4.67 -6.02
N HIS A 97 -7.98 -3.84 -5.02
CA HIS A 97 -8.61 -2.54 -5.13
C HIS A 97 -7.50 -1.50 -4.99
N ILE A 98 -7.07 -0.90 -6.10
CA ILE A 98 -5.98 0.09 -6.10
C ILE A 98 -6.62 1.48 -6.00
N LEU A 99 -6.19 2.24 -5.00
CA LEU A 99 -6.67 3.58 -4.65
C LEU A 99 -5.54 4.60 -4.77
#